data_AF-A0A6A4R9J0-F1
#
_entry.id   AF-A0A6A4R9J0-F1
#
_cell.length_a   1.000
_cell.length_b   1.000
_cell.length_c   1.000
_cell.angle_alpha   90.00
_cell.angle_beta   90.00
_cell.angle_gamma   90.00
#
_symmetry.space_group_name_H-M   'P 1'
#
loop_
_entity.id
_entity.type
_entity.pdbx_description
1 polymer ?
#
loop_
_entity_poly.entity_id
_entity_poly.type
_entity_poly.pdbx_seq_one_letter_code
_entity_poly.pdbx_strand_id
1 'polypeptide(L)'
;MDSNKIWCKIFKEKYLKNCSMLYDTCKPGDSPTLKWIAKVTNELREGFSLHPGSGEKSFWYDNWIGCGELCTIVDFVNISDTLMRVKDLWRDQF
;
A
#
# COMPACT_ATOMS: atom_id res chain seq x y z
N MET A 1 4.92 11.08 -4.67
CA MET A 1 5.50 10.81 -6.02
C MET A 1 4.54 11.35 -7.06
N ASP A 2 5.01 12.24 -7.93
CA ASP A 2 4.20 12.76 -9.03
C ASP A 2 3.89 11.63 -10.03
N SER A 3 2.65 11.16 -10.01
CA SER A 3 2.23 9.96 -10.74
C SER A 3 2.09 10.18 -12.25
N ASN A 4 2.31 11.40 -12.73
CA ASN A 4 2.16 11.76 -14.14
C ASN A 4 3.45 11.54 -14.97
N LYS A 5 4.59 11.29 -14.32
CA LYS A 5 5.85 11.03 -15.03
C LYS A 5 5.82 9.63 -15.66
N ILE A 6 6.28 9.51 -16.91
CA ILE A 6 6.27 8.24 -17.68
C ILE A 6 7.04 7.14 -16.94
N TRP A 7 8.21 7.45 -16.39
CA TRP A 7 9.00 6.47 -15.65
C TRP A 7 8.28 5.95 -14.38
N CYS A 8 7.45 6.78 -13.72
CA CYS A 8 6.61 6.33 -12.60
C CYS A 8 5.56 5.31 -13.07
N LYS A 9 4.96 5.52 -14.25
CA LYS A 9 3.99 4.59 -14.82
C LYS A 9 4.64 3.25 -15.17
N ILE A 10 5.77 3.30 -15.89
CA ILE A 10 6.54 2.09 -16.24
C ILE A 10 6.98 1.35 -14.98
N PHE A 11 7.44 2.07 -13.97
CA PHE A 11 7.85 1.46 -12.71
C PHE A 11 6.68 0.76 -12.01
N LYS A 12 5.52 1.43 -11.93
CA LYS A 12 4.31 0.85 -11.32
C LYS A 12 3.84 -0.40 -12.07
N GLU A 13 3.74 -0.33 -13.38
CA GLU A 13 3.22 -1.44 -14.20
C GLU A 13 4.19 -2.62 -14.23
N LYS A 14 5.48 -2.36 -14.39
CA LYS A 14 6.49 -3.41 -14.53
C LYS A 14 6.84 -4.08 -13.21
N TYR A 15 6.87 -3.33 -12.12
CA TYR A 15 7.46 -3.77 -10.86
C TYR A 15 6.52 -3.79 -9.66
N LEU A 16 5.44 -3.01 -9.67
CA LEU A 16 4.52 -2.92 -8.54
C LEU A 16 3.18 -3.61 -8.79
N LYS A 17 2.77 -3.84 -10.05
CA LYS A 17 1.53 -4.56 -10.43
C LYS A 17 0.30 -4.18 -9.59
N ASN A 18 0.15 -2.90 -9.28
CA ASN A 18 -0.91 -2.30 -8.46
C ASN A 18 -0.84 -2.55 -6.93
N CYS A 19 0.26 -3.12 -6.44
CA CYS A 19 0.58 -3.26 -5.03
C CYS A 19 1.69 -2.31 -4.57
N SER A 20 1.75 -2.06 -3.26
CA SER A 20 2.81 -1.26 -2.66
C SER A 20 4.05 -2.12 -2.47
N MET A 21 5.23 -1.52 -2.66
CA MET A 21 6.53 -2.17 -2.47
C MET A 21 6.70 -2.75 -1.05
N LEU A 22 5.95 -2.25 -0.07
CA LEU A 22 5.95 -2.73 1.31
C LEU A 22 5.30 -4.11 1.49
N TYR A 23 4.42 -4.49 0.57
CA TYR A 23 3.60 -5.69 0.66
C TYR A 23 3.76 -6.63 -0.54
N ASP A 24 4.48 -6.21 -1.58
CA ASP A 24 4.70 -7.05 -2.76
C ASP A 24 5.74 -8.14 -2.47
N THR A 25 5.43 -9.35 -2.90
CA THR A 25 6.33 -10.52 -2.82
C THR A 25 6.95 -10.74 -4.19
N CYS A 26 8.27 -10.55 -4.32
CA CYS A 26 8.96 -10.80 -5.59
C CYS A 26 8.75 -12.25 -6.07
N LYS A 27 8.40 -12.39 -7.35
CA LYS A 27 8.09 -13.66 -8.01
C LYS A 27 9.34 -14.30 -8.63
N PRO A 28 9.31 -15.62 -8.92
CA PRO A 28 10.32 -16.26 -9.76
C PRO A 28 10.34 -15.58 -11.15
N GLY A 29 11.47 -14.97 -11.53
CA GLY A 29 11.62 -14.19 -12.76
C GLY A 29 11.86 -12.68 -12.55
N ASP A 30 11.62 -12.15 -11.35
CA ASP A 30 11.87 -10.73 -11.07
C ASP A 30 13.37 -10.40 -11.01
N SER A 31 13.70 -9.13 -11.32
CA SER A 31 15.08 -8.63 -11.30
C SER A 31 15.77 -8.91 -9.96
N PRO A 32 17.04 -9.38 -9.97
CA PRO A 32 17.83 -9.56 -8.75
C PRO A 32 17.86 -8.30 -7.86
N THR A 33 17.93 -7.12 -8.48
CA THR A 33 17.92 -5.83 -7.75
C THR A 33 16.61 -5.62 -7.00
N LEU A 34 15.46 -5.95 -7.59
CA LEU A 34 14.15 -5.80 -6.94
C LEU A 34 13.98 -6.79 -5.80
N LYS A 35 14.45 -8.03 -5.99
CA LYS A 35 14.45 -9.04 -4.92
C LYS A 35 15.26 -8.57 -3.72
N TRP A 36 16.40 -7.92 -3.96
CA TRP A 36 17.22 -7.38 -2.89
C TRP A 36 16.55 -6.19 -2.20
N ILE A 37 15.96 -5.25 -2.96
CA ILE A 37 15.19 -4.13 -2.41
C ILE A 37 14.02 -4.64 -1.57
N ALA A 38 13.24 -5.62 -2.07
CA ALA A 38 12.12 -6.21 -1.33
C ALA A 38 12.59 -6.89 -0.05
N LYS A 39 13.71 -7.64 -0.10
CA LYS A 39 14.30 -8.29 1.07
C LYS A 39 14.71 -7.25 2.14
N VAL A 40 15.45 -6.22 1.75
CA VAL A 40 15.88 -5.16 2.66
C VAL A 40 14.67 -4.40 3.20
N THR A 41 13.67 -4.12 2.37
CA THR A 41 12.43 -3.46 2.80
C THR A 41 11.68 -4.31 3.82
N ASN A 42 11.66 -5.64 3.65
CA ASN A 42 11.03 -6.56 4.60
C ASN A 42 11.80 -6.65 5.92
N GLU A 43 13.14 -6.63 5.89
CA GLU A 43 13.98 -6.56 7.10
C GLU A 43 13.82 -5.22 7.82
N LEU A 44 13.80 -4.10 7.08
CA LEU A 44 13.55 -2.76 7.61
C LEU A 44 12.10 -2.54 8.04
N ARG A 45 11.15 -3.40 7.67
CA ARG A 45 9.76 -3.25 8.09
C ARG A 45 9.63 -3.40 9.60
N GLU A 46 10.51 -4.18 10.23
CA GLU A 46 10.54 -4.29 11.68
C GLU A 46 10.94 -2.94 12.30
N GLY A 47 10.02 -2.34 13.06
CA GLY A 47 10.19 -1.02 13.67
C GLY A 47 9.68 0.17 12.83
N PHE A 48 9.23 -0.07 11.60
CA PHE A 48 8.59 0.96 10.76
C PHE A 48 7.10 0.71 10.64
N SER A 49 6.29 1.72 10.95
CA SER A 49 4.84 1.69 10.78
C SER A 49 4.42 2.37 9.48
N LEU A 50 3.34 1.89 8.86
CA LEU A 50 2.70 2.62 7.77
C LEU A 50 2.22 3.97 8.32
N HIS A 51 2.60 5.06 7.65
CA HIS A 51 2.12 6.40 7.97
C HIS A 51 1.09 6.82 6.92
N PRO A 52 -0.22 6.71 7.21
CA PRO A 52 -1.29 7.03 6.27
C PRO A 52 -1.49 8.54 6.06
N GLY A 53 -0.42 9.34 6.00
CA GLY A 53 -0.48 10.78 5.73
C GLY A 53 -1.54 11.51 6.57
N SER A 54 -2.39 12.33 5.93
CA SER A 54 -3.47 13.06 6.61
C SER A 54 -4.61 12.17 7.15
N GLY A 55 -4.67 10.91 6.75
CA GLY A 55 -5.70 9.96 7.19
C GLY A 55 -7.14 10.30 6.79
N GLU A 56 -7.35 11.33 5.95
CA GLU A 56 -8.70 11.76 5.49
C GLU A 56 -9.35 10.81 4.47
N LYS A 57 -8.55 9.91 3.90
CA LYS A 57 -9.02 8.89 2.95
C LYS A 57 -10.00 7.93 3.63
N SER A 58 -10.95 7.41 2.87
CA SER A 58 -11.83 6.32 3.31
C SER A 58 -11.00 5.10 3.66
N PHE A 59 -11.31 4.47 4.79
CA PHE A 59 -10.65 3.23 5.18
C PHE A 59 -10.95 2.09 4.20
N TRP A 60 -12.18 2.00 3.70
CA TRP A 60 -12.61 0.88 2.86
C TRP A 60 -12.45 1.15 1.36
N TYR A 61 -12.75 2.38 0.92
CA TYR A 61 -12.97 2.69 -0.49
C TYR A 61 -11.83 3.47 -1.15
N ASP A 62 -10.81 3.87 -0.41
CA ASP A 62 -9.61 4.46 -1.00
C ASP A 62 -8.43 3.49 -0.92
N ASN A 63 -7.59 3.50 -1.94
CA ASN A 63 -6.32 2.76 -1.93
C ASN A 63 -5.25 3.51 -1.11
N TRP A 64 -5.39 3.47 0.23
CA TRP A 64 -4.46 4.12 1.15
C TRP A 64 -3.25 3.24 1.53
N ILE A 65 -3.39 1.90 1.45
CA ILE A 65 -2.29 0.94 1.68
C ILE A 65 -1.40 0.80 0.43
N GLY A 66 -1.90 1.16 -0.74
CA GLY A 66 -1.21 1.02 -2.02
C GLY A 66 -1.37 -0.37 -2.66
N CYS A 67 -2.22 -1.24 -2.10
CA CYS A 67 -2.52 -2.59 -2.61
C CYS A 67 -3.95 -2.77 -3.14
N GLY A 68 -4.66 -1.66 -3.36
CA GLY A 68 -6.07 -1.65 -3.74
C GLY A 68 -6.96 -1.19 -2.59
N GLU A 69 -8.26 -1.14 -2.86
CA GLU A 69 -9.29 -0.78 -1.90
C GLU A 69 -9.61 -2.00 -1.01
N LEU A 70 -9.73 -1.78 0.30
CA LEU A 70 -9.99 -2.86 1.26
C LEU A 70 -11.39 -3.46 1.10
N CYS A 71 -12.35 -2.73 0.54
CA CYS A 71 -13.68 -3.27 0.28
C CYS A 71 -13.66 -4.44 -0.73
N THR A 72 -12.62 -4.58 -1.54
CA THR A 72 -12.51 -5.64 -2.56
C THR A 72 -12.07 -6.99 -1.99
N ILE A 73 -11.53 -7.01 -0.77
CA ILE A 73 -11.05 -8.24 -0.11
C ILE A 73 -12.08 -8.82 0.90
N VAL A 74 -13.20 -8.13 1.13
CA VAL A 74 -14.28 -8.56 2.02
C VAL A 74 -15.58 -8.67 1.24
N ASP A 75 -16.43 -9.64 1.60
CA ASP A 75 -17.71 -9.85 0.91
C ASP A 75 -18.69 -8.70 1.14
N PHE A 76 -18.63 -8.08 2.32
CA PHE A 76 -19.48 -6.95 2.69
C PHE A 76 -18.78 -6.03 3.70
N VAL A 77 -18.99 -4.74 3.52
CA VAL A 77 -18.61 -3.70 4.48
C VAL A 77 -19.84 -3.36 5.31
N ASN A 78 -19.71 -3.32 6.63
CA ASN A 78 -20.79 -2.89 7.50
C ASN A 78 -21.19 -1.45 7.16
N ILE A 79 -22.48 -1.17 7.03
CA ILE A 79 -22.97 0.17 6.65
C ILE A 79 -22.49 1.25 7.63
N SER A 80 -22.33 0.91 8.91
CA SER A 80 -21.79 1.80 9.93
C SER A 80 -20.33 2.20 9.69
N ASP A 81 -19.56 1.36 9.00
CA ASP A 81 -18.13 1.56 8.77
C ASP A 81 -17.85 2.25 7.43
N THR A 82 -18.88 2.47 6.60
CA THR A 82 -18.72 3.04 5.24
C THR A 82 -18.12 4.45 5.24
N LEU A 83 -18.41 5.24 6.28
CA LEU A 83 -17.90 6.60 6.45
C LEU A 83 -16.59 6.66 7.24
N MET A 84 -16.05 5.51 7.66
CA MET A 84 -14.84 5.43 8.45
C MET A 84 -13.63 5.89 7.64
N ARG A 85 -12.82 6.77 8.24
CA ARG A 85 -11.57 7.27 7.66
C ARG A 85 -10.39 6.60 8.31
N VAL A 86 -9.24 6.62 7.62
CA VAL A 86 -8.03 5.99 8.12
C VAL A 86 -7.60 6.58 9.46
N LYS A 87 -7.71 7.91 9.65
CA LYS A 87 -7.40 8.59 10.91
C LYS A 87 -8.24 8.15 12.10
N ASP A 88 -9.46 7.63 11.87
CA ASP A 88 -10.35 7.22 12.95
C ASP A 88 -9.87 5.93 13.61
N LEU A 89 -9.10 5.12 12.87
CA LEU A 89 -8.50 3.86 13.33
C LEU A 89 -7.01 4.00 13.65
N TRP A 90 -6.29 4.80 12.86
CA TRP A 90 -4.89 5.12 13.08
C TRP A 90 -4.78 6.29 14.04
N ARG A 91 -4.92 6.03 15.34
CA ARG A 91 -4.46 6.96 16.37
C ARG A 91 -2.95 6.88 16.41
N ASP A 92 -2.28 8.02 16.24
CA ASP A 92 -0.84 8.16 16.42
C ASP A 92 -0.44 7.56 17.77
N GLN A 93 0.05 6.31 17.77
CA GLN A 93 0.94 5.84 18.82
C GLN A 93 2.30 6.38 18.43
N PHE A 94 2.63 7.59 18.88
CA PHE A 94 3.95 8.08 19.31
C PHE A 94 3.85 9.55 19.70
#